data_AF-A0A1Y5K367-F1
#
_entry.id   AF-A0A1Y5K367-F1
#
_cell.length_a   1.000
_cell.length_b   1.000
_cell.length_c   1.000
_cell.angle_alpha   90.00
_cell.angle_beta   90.00
_cell.angle_gamma   90.00
#
_symmetry.space_group_name_H-M   'P 1'
#
loop_
_entity.id
_entity.type
_entity.pdbx_description
1 polymer ?
#
loop_
_entity_poly.entity_id
_entity_poly.type
_entity_poly.pdbx_seq_one_letter_code
_entity_poly.pdbx_strand_id
1 'polypeptide(L)'
;MQTTERFTQQDGLFIDGNLHAFIEQQLCQKTRLTSEEIYQALATLVDEFGCQCRKNKHENDAALDAQTLLHAYQVEHAHPHCHADAQTTTAVLDEFCCQVPAIIVVAIMDTLSATPSNEHDAKVIYQRAAKLTNRPCMYRESFTNSNAA
;
A
#
# COMPACT_ATOMS: atom_id res chain seq x y z
N MET A 1 -23.19 -15.64 1.14
CA MET A 1 -22.80 -15.01 -0.14
C MET A 1 -21.37 -15.42 -0.42
N GLN A 2 -21.11 -16.17 -1.49
CA GLN A 2 -19.76 -16.59 -1.89
C GLN A 2 -19.12 -15.45 -2.69
N THR A 3 -18.27 -14.64 -2.08
CA THR A 3 -17.32 -13.81 -2.82
C THR A 3 -16.21 -14.74 -3.30
N THR A 4 -16.30 -15.19 -4.54
CA THR A 4 -15.15 -15.83 -5.21
C THR A 4 -14.12 -14.73 -5.40
N GLU A 5 -13.18 -14.60 -4.46
CA GLU A 5 -12.02 -13.70 -4.59
C GLU A 5 -11.19 -14.16 -5.78
N ARG A 6 -11.47 -13.58 -6.95
CA ARG A 6 -10.70 -13.79 -8.16
C ARG A 6 -9.58 -12.76 -8.15
N PHE A 7 -8.45 -13.16 -7.58
CA PHE A 7 -7.22 -12.41 -7.74
C PHE A 7 -6.92 -12.23 -9.24
N THR A 8 -6.49 -11.04 -9.62
CA THR A 8 -6.00 -10.73 -10.97
C THR A 8 -4.49 -10.66 -10.93
N GLN A 9 -3.82 -11.40 -11.82
CA GLN A 9 -2.36 -11.40 -11.89
C GLN A 9 -1.86 -10.17 -12.66
N GLN A 10 -0.96 -9.39 -12.06
CA GLN A 10 -0.38 -8.17 -12.62
C GLN A 10 1.07 -8.03 -12.15
N ASP A 11 2.02 -7.95 -13.09
CA ASP A 11 3.46 -7.82 -12.82
C ASP A 11 4.02 -8.74 -11.72
N GLY A 12 3.69 -10.04 -11.79
CA GLY A 12 4.11 -11.03 -10.79
C GLY A 12 3.33 -11.00 -9.47
N LEU A 13 2.44 -10.04 -9.27
CA LEU A 13 1.56 -9.94 -8.10
C LEU A 13 0.16 -10.48 -8.39
N PHE A 14 -0.52 -10.95 -7.34
CA PHE A 14 -1.94 -11.30 -7.36
C PHE A 14 -2.71 -10.24 -6.60
N ILE A 15 -3.55 -9.48 -7.29
CA ILE A 15 -4.31 -8.34 -6.73
C ILE A 15 -5.76 -8.74 -6.50
N ASP A 16 -6.30 -8.45 -5.32
CA ASP A 16 -7.73 -8.65 -5.05
C ASP A 16 -8.60 -7.96 -6.11
N GLY A 17 -9.69 -8.60 -6.52
CA GLY A 17 -10.53 -8.11 -7.61
C GLY A 17 -11.15 -6.73 -7.33
N ASN A 18 -11.47 -6.42 -6.07
CA ASN A 18 -12.04 -5.12 -5.72
C ASN A 18 -10.95 -4.05 -5.69
N LEU A 19 -9.76 -4.38 -5.17
CA LEU A 19 -8.62 -3.48 -5.22
C LEU A 19 -8.19 -3.20 -6.67
N HIS A 20 -8.18 -4.23 -7.52
CA HIS A 20 -7.91 -4.08 -8.95
C HIS A 20 -8.91 -3.13 -9.62
N ALA A 21 -10.21 -3.35 -9.43
CA ALA A 21 -11.24 -2.47 -9.95
C ALA A 21 -11.10 -1.03 -9.44
N PHE A 22 -10.76 -0.85 -8.16
CA PHE A 22 -10.51 0.47 -7.59
C PHE A 22 -9.32 1.19 -8.22
N ILE A 23 -8.21 0.48 -8.44
CA ILE A 23 -7.02 1.02 -9.12
C ILE A 23 -7.39 1.50 -10.52
N GLU A 24 -8.01 0.63 -11.33
CA GLU A 24 -8.34 0.96 -12.73
C GLU A 24 -9.39 2.07 -12.85
N GLN A 25 -10.46 1.99 -12.06
CA GLN A 25 -11.61 2.87 -12.23
C GLN A 25 -11.47 4.18 -11.48
N GLN A 26 -10.63 4.25 -10.44
CA GLN A 26 -10.49 5.47 -9.63
C GLN A 26 -9.07 6.01 -9.63
N LEU A 27 -8.07 5.20 -9.31
CA LEU A 27 -6.70 5.72 -9.15
C LEU A 27 -6.08 6.12 -10.48
N CYS A 28 -6.16 5.29 -11.53
CA CYS A 28 -5.66 5.62 -12.86
C CYS A 28 -6.28 6.92 -13.40
N GLN A 29 -7.58 7.10 -13.21
CA GLN A 29 -8.29 8.30 -13.64
C GLN A 29 -7.80 9.57 -12.92
N LYS A 30 -7.42 9.45 -11.64
CA LYS A 30 -6.91 10.57 -10.83
C LYS A 30 -5.44 10.89 -11.09
N THR A 31 -4.63 9.89 -11.42
CA THR A 31 -3.16 10.03 -11.46
C THR A 31 -2.61 10.23 -12.86
N ARG A 32 -3.40 9.97 -13.91
CA ARG A 32 -2.95 9.87 -15.32
C ARG A 32 -1.89 8.79 -15.57
N LEU A 33 -1.69 7.89 -14.60
CA LEU A 33 -0.86 6.70 -14.77
C LEU A 33 -1.71 5.57 -15.34
N THR A 34 -1.09 4.68 -16.10
CA THR A 34 -1.73 3.43 -16.50
C THR A 34 -1.79 2.47 -15.31
N SER A 35 -2.67 1.48 -15.37
CA SER A 35 -2.71 0.41 -14.36
C SER A 35 -1.39 -0.37 -14.33
N GLU A 36 -0.77 -0.59 -15.50
CA GLU A 36 0.56 -1.21 -15.63
C GLU A 36 1.64 -0.43 -14.87
N GLU A 37 1.70 0.90 -14.99
CA GLU A 37 2.66 1.73 -14.26
C GLU A 37 2.48 1.63 -12.73
N ILE A 38 1.22 1.54 -12.27
CA ILE A 38 0.90 1.37 -10.86
C ILE A 38 1.32 -0.02 -10.36
N TYR A 39 1.04 -1.08 -11.12
CA TYR A 39 1.42 -2.44 -10.75
C TYR A 39 2.93 -2.63 -10.77
N GLN A 40 3.63 -2.06 -11.76
CA GLN A 40 5.09 -2.07 -11.82
C GLN A 40 5.72 -1.38 -10.62
N ALA A 41 5.19 -0.22 -10.24
CA ALA A 41 5.64 0.49 -9.04
C ALA A 41 5.40 -0.34 -7.77
N LEU A 42 4.22 -0.99 -7.67
CA LEU A 42 3.91 -1.87 -6.54
C LEU A 42 4.87 -3.06 -6.48
N ALA A 43 5.08 -3.79 -7.58
CA ALA A 43 5.99 -4.93 -7.63
C ALA A 43 7.42 -4.54 -7.26
N THR A 44 7.89 -3.38 -7.76
CA THR A 44 9.21 -2.85 -7.40
C THR A 44 9.33 -2.59 -5.90
N LEU A 45 8.30 -2.02 -5.27
CA LEU A 45 8.31 -1.80 -3.81
C LEU A 45 8.28 -3.12 -3.04
N VAL A 46 7.54 -4.12 -3.53
CA VAL A 46 7.47 -5.46 -2.92
C VAL A 46 8.83 -6.15 -3.00
N ASP A 47 9.54 -6.06 -4.12
CA ASP A 47 10.88 -6.62 -4.28
C ASP A 47 11.89 -5.93 -3.34
N GLU A 48 11.88 -4.59 -3.33
CA GLU A 48 12.84 -3.80 -2.55
C GLU A 48 12.62 -3.90 -1.02
N PHE A 49 11.37 -3.87 -0.55
CA PHE A 49 11.05 -3.77 0.88
C PHE A 49 10.36 -5.01 1.45
N GLY A 50 9.76 -5.86 0.63
CA GLY A 50 8.95 -6.99 1.07
C GLY A 50 9.71 -7.95 1.98
N CYS A 51 10.96 -8.27 1.66
CA CYS A 51 11.80 -9.14 2.49
C CYS A 51 12.12 -8.51 3.86
N GLN A 52 12.48 -7.21 3.88
CA GLN A 52 12.82 -6.50 5.11
C GLN A 52 11.61 -6.40 6.04
N CYS A 53 10.47 -5.98 5.51
CA CYS A 53 9.22 -5.85 6.28
C CYS A 53 8.74 -7.20 6.83
N ARG A 54 8.86 -8.29 6.06
CA ARG A 54 8.41 -9.63 6.51
C ARG A 54 9.25 -10.23 7.63
N LYS A 55 10.56 -9.94 7.68
CA LYS A 55 11.47 -10.50 8.71
C LYS A 55 11.12 -10.09 10.13
N ASN A 56 10.37 -9.00 10.30
CA ASN A 56 10.03 -8.44 11.59
C ASN A 56 8.65 -8.91 12.11
N LYS A 57 7.95 -9.78 11.38
CA LYS A 57 6.62 -10.24 11.77
C LYS A 57 6.68 -11.30 12.87
N HIS A 58 6.13 -10.98 14.05
CA HIS A 58 5.95 -11.95 15.15
C HIS A 58 4.52 -12.13 15.66
N GLU A 59 3.50 -11.44 15.11
CA GLU A 59 2.11 -11.61 15.59
C GLU A 59 1.16 -12.06 14.47
N ASN A 60 0.44 -13.16 14.74
CA ASN A 60 -0.46 -13.82 13.80
C ASN A 60 -1.73 -13.01 13.48
N ASP A 61 -2.07 -12.01 14.31
CA ASP A 61 -3.26 -11.17 14.14
C ASP A 61 -3.00 -9.85 13.39
N ALA A 62 -1.78 -9.62 12.90
CA ALA A 62 -1.38 -8.38 12.24
C ALA A 62 -1.73 -8.35 10.73
N ALA A 63 -2.79 -9.03 10.30
CA ALA A 63 -3.20 -9.06 8.89
C ALA A 63 -4.35 -8.08 8.62
N LEU A 64 -4.14 -7.16 7.68
CA LEU A 64 -5.17 -6.25 7.19
C LEU A 64 -5.90 -6.88 6.01
N ASP A 65 -7.20 -7.14 6.15
CA ASP A 65 -7.99 -7.71 5.07
C ASP A 65 -8.23 -6.70 3.92
N ALA A 66 -8.45 -7.24 2.72
CA ALA A 66 -8.62 -6.44 1.51
C ALA A 66 -9.81 -5.48 1.57
N GLN A 67 -10.90 -5.86 2.25
CA GLN A 67 -12.11 -5.03 2.32
C GLN A 67 -11.92 -3.85 3.28
N THR A 68 -11.27 -4.07 4.43
CA THR A 68 -10.93 -2.98 5.37
C THR A 68 -9.99 -1.98 4.72
N LEU A 69 -8.95 -2.46 4.03
CA LEU A 69 -8.04 -1.60 3.27
C LEU A 69 -8.81 -0.79 2.23
N LEU A 70 -9.67 -1.42 1.43
CA LEU A 70 -10.40 -0.73 0.38
C LEU A 70 -11.43 0.28 0.93
N HIS A 71 -12.16 -0.10 1.99
CA HIS A 71 -13.15 0.77 2.64
C HIS A 71 -12.52 2.07 3.15
N ALA A 72 -11.32 1.99 3.75
CA ALA A 72 -10.55 3.13 4.23
C ALA A 72 -10.35 4.20 3.13
N TYR A 73 -10.00 3.76 1.91
CA TYR A 73 -9.79 4.66 0.77
C TYR A 73 -11.08 5.13 0.08
N GLN A 74 -12.18 4.39 0.21
CA GLN A 74 -13.44 4.70 -0.47
C GLN A 74 -14.36 5.61 0.35
N VAL A 75 -14.48 5.40 1.66
CA VAL A 75 -15.54 6.02 2.48
C VAL A 75 -15.02 7.14 3.36
N GLU A 76 -13.81 7.01 3.90
CA GLU A 76 -13.36 7.90 4.99
C GLU A 76 -12.19 8.81 4.60
N HIS A 77 -11.60 8.66 3.40
CA HIS A 77 -10.28 9.23 3.07
C HIS A 77 -9.24 9.00 4.18
N ALA A 78 -9.47 7.98 5.01
CA ALA A 78 -8.66 7.63 6.15
C ALA A 78 -7.82 6.45 5.69
N HIS A 79 -6.53 6.69 5.48
CA HIS A 79 -5.62 5.60 5.17
C HIS A 79 -5.47 4.70 6.42
N PRO A 80 -5.30 3.39 6.25
CA PRO A 80 -5.02 2.51 7.38
C PRO A 80 -3.70 2.90 8.05
N HIS A 81 -3.64 2.82 9.39
CA HIS A 81 -2.38 2.95 10.12
C HIS A 81 -1.69 1.58 10.11
N CYS A 82 -0.53 1.51 9.46
CA CYS A 82 0.18 0.26 9.19
C CYS A 82 1.65 0.45 9.45
N HIS A 83 2.19 -0.19 10.49
CA HIS A 83 3.64 -0.14 10.71
C HIS A 83 4.40 -0.86 9.61
N ALA A 84 5.59 -0.34 9.30
CA ALA A 84 6.37 -0.83 8.19
C ALA A 84 6.78 -2.31 8.32
N ASP A 85 6.84 -2.80 9.56
CA ASP A 85 7.43 -4.06 9.95
C ASP A 85 6.42 -5.04 10.59
N ALA A 86 5.20 -4.60 10.88
CA ALA A 86 4.25 -5.37 11.67
C ALA A 86 3.14 -6.04 10.84
N GLN A 87 2.63 -5.37 9.80
CA GLN A 87 1.36 -5.78 9.16
C GLN A 87 1.51 -6.27 7.73
N THR A 88 0.80 -7.35 7.39
CA THR A 88 0.64 -7.85 6.00
C THR A 88 -0.80 -7.71 5.55
N THR A 89 -1.07 -7.76 4.24
CA THR A 89 -2.42 -7.71 3.70
C THR A 89 -2.71 -8.85 2.74
N THR A 90 -3.96 -9.29 2.70
CA THR A 90 -4.46 -10.24 1.70
C THR A 90 -4.85 -9.55 0.39
N ALA A 91 -4.87 -8.21 0.35
CA ALA A 91 -5.25 -7.46 -0.85
C ALA A 91 -4.28 -7.66 -2.02
N VAL A 92 -3.02 -7.99 -1.70
CA VAL A 92 -1.94 -8.21 -2.66
C VAL A 92 -1.12 -9.40 -2.18
N LEU A 93 -0.94 -10.40 -3.03
CA LEU A 93 0.00 -11.50 -2.83
C LEU A 93 1.15 -11.38 -3.82
N ASP A 94 2.35 -11.80 -3.42
CA ASP A 94 3.50 -11.89 -4.33
C ASP A 94 3.45 -13.14 -5.22
N GLU A 95 4.46 -13.32 -6.07
CA GLU A 95 4.59 -14.46 -6.98
C GLU A 95 4.59 -15.84 -6.31
N PHE A 96 4.88 -15.89 -5.01
CA PHE A 96 4.86 -17.10 -4.18
C PHE A 96 3.56 -17.21 -3.36
N CYS A 97 2.53 -16.44 -3.72
CA CYS A 97 1.25 -16.34 -3.03
C CYS A 97 1.39 -15.89 -1.56
N CYS A 98 2.48 -15.20 -1.21
CA CYS A 98 2.71 -14.70 0.14
C CYS A 98 2.09 -13.30 0.28
N GLN A 99 1.44 -13.06 1.42
CA GLN A 99 0.89 -11.75 1.75
C GLN A 99 1.98 -10.68 1.72
N VAL A 100 1.69 -9.56 1.06
CA VAL A 100 2.58 -8.41 0.97
C VAL A 100 2.45 -7.56 2.24
N PRO A 101 3.53 -6.91 2.72
CA PRO A 101 3.45 -5.91 3.78
C PRO A 101 2.40 -4.83 3.48
N ALA A 102 1.47 -4.62 4.40
CA ALA A 102 0.36 -3.68 4.23
C ALA A 102 0.87 -2.25 4.00
N ILE A 103 1.98 -1.87 4.65
CA ILE A 103 2.60 -0.55 4.47
C ILE A 103 3.00 -0.27 3.01
N ILE A 104 3.37 -1.29 2.24
CA ILE A 104 3.80 -1.11 0.85
C ILE A 104 2.59 -0.74 -0.01
N VAL A 105 1.47 -1.44 0.19
CA VAL A 105 0.20 -1.19 -0.49
C VAL A 105 -0.37 0.16 -0.07
N VAL A 106 -0.34 0.48 1.24
CA VAL A 106 -0.81 1.76 1.76
C VAL A 106 0.03 2.92 1.22
N ALA A 107 1.37 2.82 1.24
CA ALA A 107 2.24 3.91 0.78
C ALA A 107 2.03 4.26 -0.70
N ILE A 108 1.84 3.27 -1.58
CA ILE A 108 1.55 3.56 -2.98
C ILE A 108 0.15 4.15 -3.14
N MET A 109 -0.86 3.63 -2.44
CA MET A 109 -2.23 4.15 -2.51
C MET A 109 -2.33 5.58 -1.98
N ASP A 110 -1.63 5.91 -0.90
CA ASP A 110 -1.52 7.27 -0.36
C ASP A 110 -0.84 8.21 -1.35
N THR A 111 0.25 7.77 -1.97
CA THR A 111 0.95 8.55 -3.01
C THR A 111 0.04 8.84 -4.21
N LEU A 112 -0.74 7.86 -4.64
CA LEU A 112 -1.66 7.98 -5.78
C LEU A 112 -2.89 8.84 -5.43
N SER A 113 -3.45 8.65 -4.24
CA SER A 113 -4.62 9.39 -3.75
C SER A 113 -4.29 10.79 -3.19
N ALA A 114 -3.01 11.13 -3.07
CA ALA A 114 -2.53 12.34 -2.40
C ALA A 114 -3.00 12.45 -0.93
N THR A 115 -3.04 11.31 -0.24
CA THR A 115 -3.36 11.22 1.19
C THR A 115 -2.07 11.25 2.00
N PRO A 116 -1.88 12.22 2.92
CA PRO A 116 -0.67 12.31 3.71
C PRO A 116 -0.63 11.25 4.82
N SER A 117 0.56 10.76 5.12
CA SER A 117 0.80 9.80 6.21
C SER A 117 2.05 10.18 7.00
N ASN A 118 2.08 9.85 8.29
CA ASN A 118 3.20 10.09 9.19
C ASN A 118 3.70 8.80 9.87
N GLU A 119 3.47 7.66 9.22
CA GLU A 119 3.80 6.33 9.73
C GLU A 119 5.29 6.18 10.13
N HIS A 120 5.55 5.62 11.31
CA HIS A 120 6.92 5.51 11.79
C HIS A 120 7.74 4.57 10.88
N ASP A 121 9.00 4.93 10.62
CA ASP A 121 9.93 4.17 9.77
C ASP A 121 9.48 3.89 8.32
N ALA A 122 8.33 4.42 7.87
CA ALA A 122 7.86 4.23 6.51
C ALA A 122 8.42 5.25 5.50
N LYS A 123 9.17 6.27 5.97
CA LYS A 123 9.67 7.39 5.14
C LYS A 123 10.32 6.93 3.83
N VAL A 124 11.18 5.91 3.89
CA VAL A 124 11.92 5.40 2.71
C VAL A 124 10.97 4.77 1.69
N ILE A 125 9.94 4.05 2.15
CA ILE A 125 8.93 3.40 1.30
C ILE A 125 8.12 4.48 0.56
N TYR A 126 7.65 5.52 1.28
CA TYR A 126 6.91 6.63 0.67
C TYR A 126 7.76 7.44 -0.31
N GLN A 127 9.03 7.71 0.03
CA GLN A 127 9.95 8.38 -0.89
C GLN A 127 10.18 7.56 -2.16
N ARG A 128 10.23 6.23 -2.04
CA ARG A 128 10.38 5.35 -3.21
C ARG A 128 9.10 5.31 -4.04
N ALA A 129 7.92 5.18 -3.41
CA ALA A 129 6.63 5.23 -4.09
C ALA A 129 6.45 6.54 -4.88
N ALA A 130 6.83 7.68 -4.28
CA ALA A 130 6.82 8.99 -4.92
C ALA A 130 7.70 9.04 -6.17
N LYS A 131 8.91 8.50 -6.10
CA LYS A 131 9.83 8.42 -7.25
C LYS A 131 9.30 7.53 -8.37
N LEU A 132 8.79 6.35 -8.02
CA LEU A 132 8.27 5.37 -9.01
C LEU A 132 7.03 5.88 -9.73
N THR A 133 6.17 6.64 -9.03
CA THR A 133 4.93 7.19 -9.60
C THR A 133 5.10 8.60 -10.17
N ASN A 134 6.30 9.19 -10.07
CA ASN A 134 6.57 10.60 -10.42
C ASN A 134 5.61 11.59 -9.74
N ARG A 135 5.39 11.42 -8.43
CA ARG A 135 4.47 12.23 -7.61
C ARG A 135 5.17 12.80 -6.38
N PRO A 136 4.60 13.82 -5.72
CA PRO A 136 5.11 14.30 -4.44
C PRO A 136 5.11 13.19 -3.38
N CYS A 137 6.10 13.22 -2.50
CA CYS A 137 6.15 12.33 -1.35
C CYS A 137 5.06 12.73 -0.35
N MET A 138 4.20 11.77 0.02
CA MET A 138 3.09 11.99 0.94
C MET A 138 3.47 11.74 2.41
N TYR A 139 4.72 11.35 2.67
CA TYR A 139 5.23 11.24 4.03
C TYR A 139 5.40 12.63 4.67
N ARG A 140 4.77 12.83 5.82
CA ARG A 140 4.97 14.00 6.67
C ARG A 140 5.73 13.57 7.92
N GLU A 141 6.88 14.20 8.16
CA GLU A 141 7.51 14.08 9.47
C GLU A 141 6.55 14.66 10.51
N SER A 142 6.17 13.86 11.51
CA SER A 142 5.47 14.38 12.68
C SER A 142 6.33 15.50 13.26
N PHE A 143 5.85 16.74 13.21
CA PHE A 143 6.48 17.84 13.94
C PHE A 143 6.32 17.55 15.43
N THR A 144 7.23 16.79 16.03
CA THR A 144 7.49 16.91 17.46
C THR A 144 8.02 18.31 17.66
N ASN A 145 7.12 19.20 18.07
CA ASN A 145 7.42 20.58 18.36
C ASN A 145 8.32 20.58 19.61
N SER A 146 9.64 20.46 19.44
CA SER A 146 10.62 20.51 20.53
C SER A 146 10.80 21.91 21.14
N ASN A 147 9.84 22.81 20.92
CA ASN A 147 9.77 24.12 21.57
C ASN A 147 8.52 24.19 22.46
N ALA A 148 8.55 23.47 23.58
CA ALA A 148 7.66 23.73 24.69
C ALA A 148 8.47 23.69 26.00
N ALA A 149 8.75 24.90 26.49
CA ALA A 149 9.22 25.30 27.83
C ALA A 149 10.69 25.02 28.20
#